data_AF-I4FJZ9-F1
#
_entry.id   AF-I4FJZ9-F1
#
_cell.length_a   1.000
_cell.length_b   1.000
_cell.length_c   1.000
_cell.angle_alpha   90.00
_cell.angle_beta   90.00
_cell.angle_gamma   90.00
#
_symmetry.space_group_name_H-M   'P 1'
#
loop_
_entity.id
_entity.type
_entity.pdbx_description
1 polymer ?
#
loop_
_entity_poly.entity_id
_entity_poly.type
_entity_poly.pdbx_seq_one_letter_code
_entity_poly.pdbx_strand_id
1 'polypeptide(L)' 'MLDKILDKFEILASFPNVGKNRNELIMGLRSFPVEDYLIFYFPLENGIKIARVVSGYRDLDAMFDLD' A
#
# COMPACT_ATOMS: atom_id res chain seq x y z
N MET A 1 -0.61 -7.91 14.91
CA MET A 1 -0.63 -7.93 13.42
C MET A 1 -1.34 -6.71 12.88
N LEU A 2 -2.59 -6.46 13.31
CA LEU A 2 -3.32 -5.23 12.96
C LEU A 2 -2.58 -3.97 13.45
N ASP A 3 -2.06 -3.99 14.67
CA ASP A 3 -1.35 -2.83 15.26
C ASP A 3 -0.14 -2.41 14.43
N LYS A 4 0.62 -3.37 13.89
CA LYS A 4 1.77 -3.08 13.02
C LYS A 4 1.37 -2.41 11.70
N ILE A 5 0.19 -2.72 11.17
CA ILE A 5 -0.33 -2.08 9.96
C ILE A 5 -0.79 -0.65 10.30
N LEU A 6 -1.46 -0.47 11.44
CA LEU A 6 -1.89 0.84 11.93
C LEU A 6 -0.70 1.78 12.20
N ASP A 7 0.35 1.29 12.85
CA ASP A 7 1.60 2.03 13.07
C ASP A 7 2.22 2.52 11.76
N LYS A 8 2.07 1.73 10.68
CA LYS A 8 2.57 2.14 9.36
C LYS A 8 1.69 3.18 8.69
N PHE A 9 0.39 3.22 8.94
CA PHE A 9 -0.45 4.28 8.42
C PHE A 9 -0.04 5.66 8.94
N GLU A 10 0.33 5.78 10.21
CA GLU A 10 0.83 7.04 10.79
C GLU A 10 2.13 7.51 10.13
N ILE A 11 3.07 6.58 9.92
CA ILE A 11 4.33 6.88 9.22
C ILE A 11 4.06 7.30 7.79
N LEU A 12 3.18 6.59 7.09
CA LEU A 12 2.84 6.89 5.70
C LEU A 12 2.06 8.21 5.59
N ALA A 13 1.21 8.57 6.54
CA ALA A 13 0.53 9.86 6.59
C ALA A 13 1.53 11.01 6.79
N SER A 14 2.52 10.82 7.66
CA SER A 14 3.58 11.80 7.93
C SER A 14 4.58 11.94 6.79
N PHE A 15 4.85 10.85 6.08
CA PHE A 15 5.83 10.78 5.00
C PHE A 15 5.25 10.10 3.76
N PRO A 16 4.27 10.71 3.07
CA PRO A 16 3.49 10.04 2.03
C PRO A 16 4.31 9.61 0.81
N ASN A 17 5.53 10.14 0.65
CA ASN A 17 6.40 9.80 -0.47
C ASN A 17 7.35 8.62 -0.22
N VAL A 18 7.37 8.01 0.97
CA VAL A 18 8.32 6.91 1.31
C VAL A 18 7.99 5.58 0.63
N GLY A 19 6.73 5.37 0.24
CA GLY A 19 6.31 4.20 -0.53
C GLY A 19 6.89 4.22 -1.95
N LYS A 20 7.12 3.03 -2.50
CA LYS A 20 7.54 2.84 -3.89
C LYS A 20 6.46 3.38 -4.83
N ASN A 21 6.84 4.20 -5.81
CA ASN A 21 5.93 4.64 -6.87
C ASN A 21 5.45 3.43 -7.68
N ARG A 22 4.14 3.38 -7.95
CA ARG A 22 3.44 2.33 -8.69
C ARG A 22 2.67 2.89 -9.89
N ASN A 23 3.21 3.92 -10.54
CA ASN A 23 2.60 4.52 -11.73
C ASN A 23 2.43 3.50 -12.86
N GLU A 24 3.18 2.39 -12.87
CA GLU A 24 3.01 1.27 -13.79
C GLU A 24 1.65 0.56 -13.65
N LEU A 25 0.98 0.68 -12.49
CA LEU A 25 -0.35 0.13 -12.24
C LEU A 25 -1.41 1.22 -12.36
N ILE A 26 -1.26 2.30 -11.60
CA ILE A 26 -2.18 3.43 -11.55
C ILE A 26 -1.37 4.70 -11.26
N MET A 27 -1.59 5.76 -12.02
CA MET A 27 -0.91 7.04 -11.84
C MET A 27 -1.12 7.59 -10.41
N GLY A 28 -0.02 7.93 -9.74
CA GLY A 28 -0.02 8.47 -8.37
C GLY A 28 -0.09 7.40 -7.26
N LEU A 29 -0.26 6.13 -7.62
CA LEU A 29 -0.30 5.03 -6.65
C LEU A 29 1.08 4.80 -6.04
N ARG A 30 1.11 4.44 -4.76
CA ARG A 30 2.31 3.99 -4.06
C ARG A 30 2.06 2.70 -3.31
N SER A 31 3.13 1.94 -3.06
CA SER A 31 3.08 0.73 -2.25
C SER A 31 4.12 0.73 -1.13
N PHE A 32 3.77 0.17 0.03
CA PHE A 32 4.69 0.01 1.16
C PHE A 32 4.55 -1.40 1.78
N PRO A 33 5.65 -2.17 1.92
CA PRO A 33 5.61 -3.49 2.51
C PRO A 33 5.56 -3.42 4.05
N VAL A 34 4.75 -4.28 4.66
CA VAL A 34 4.61 -4.43 6.12
C VAL A 34 4.52 -5.92 6.44
N GLU A 35 5.65 -6.52 6.79
CA GLU A 35 5.76 -7.97 7.00
C GLU A 35 5.20 -8.72 5.77
N ASP A 36 4.20 -9.57 5.98
CA ASP A 36 3.53 -10.34 4.92
C ASP A 36 2.44 -9.55 4.19
N TYR A 37 2.39 -8.22 4.34
CA TYR A 37 1.40 -7.37 3.70
C TYR A 37 2.03 -6.32 2.78
N LEU A 38 1.28 -5.93 1.75
CA LEU A 38 1.56 -4.79 0.89
C LEU A 38 0.41 -3.79 0.99
N ILE A 39 0.71 -2.58 1.47
CA ILE A 39 -0.24 -1.47 1.52
C ILE A 39 -0.13 -0.69 0.22
N PHE A 40 -1.23 -0.51 -0.48
CA PHE A 40 -1.39 0.40 -1.60
C PHE A 40 -2.11 1.66 -1.15
N TYR A 41 -1.57 2.84 -1.49
CA TYR A 41 -2.12 4.12 -1.07
C TYR A 41 -1.81 5.25 -2.05
N PHE A 42 -2.51 6.37 -1.92
CA PHE A 42 -2.25 7.63 -2.62
C PHE A 42 -1.82 8.71 -1.62
N PRO A 43 -0.73 9.44 -1.87
CA PRO A 43 -0.43 10.70 -1.18
C PRO A 43 -1.58 11.70 -1.29
N LEU A 44 -1.90 12.38 -0.20
CA LEU A 44 -2.77 13.55 -0.15
C LEU A 44 -2.00 14.71 0.51
N GLU A 45 -2.55 15.93 0.42
CA GLU A 45 -1.94 17.12 1.01
C GLU A 45 -1.72 16.98 2.53
N ASN A 46 -2.67 16.37 3.23
CA ASN A 46 -2.65 16.21 4.69
C ASN A 46 -2.70 14.73 5.12
N GLY A 47 -2.04 13.84 4.35
CA GLY A 47 -1.92 12.43 4.73
C GLY A 47 -1.95 11.49 3.53
N ILE A 48 -2.69 10.40 3.67
CA ILE A 48 -2.80 9.35 2.64
C ILE A 48 -4.23 8.82 2.51
N LYS A 49 -4.56 8.32 1.33
CA LYS A 49 -5.74 7.47 1.11
C LYS A 49 -5.29 6.03 0.92
N ILE A 50 -5.68 5.13 1.81
CA ILE A 50 -5.45 3.70 1.64
C ILE A 50 -6.36 3.19 0.52
N ALA A 51 -5.76 2.58 -0.51
CA ALA A 51 -6.48 1.97 -1.63
C ALA A 51 -6.77 0.49 -1.34
N ARG A 52 -5.76 -0.25 -0.87
CA ARG A 52 -5.90 -1.68 -0.52
C ARG A 52 -4.77 -2.12 0.42
N VAL A 53 -5.03 -3.12 1.24
CA VAL A 53 -4.01 -3.86 1.98
C VAL A 53 -4.09 -5.32 1.54
N VAL A 54 -2.98 -5.87 1.07
CA VAL A 54 -2.93 -7.18 0.42
C VAL A 54 -1.97 -8.08 1.19
N SER A 55 -2.35 -9.30 1.55
CA SER A 55 -1.41 -10.28 2.13
C SER A 55 -0.64 -11.00 1.04
N GLY A 56 0.69 -11.00 1.11
CA GLY A 56 1.63 -11.56 0.13
C GLY A 56 1.48 -13.05 -0.15
N TYR A 57 0.76 -13.81 0.68
CA TYR A 57 0.54 -15.25 0.48
C TYR A 57 -0.85 -15.62 -0.10
N ARG A 58 -1.80 -14.69 -0.19
CA ARG A 58 -3.19 -15.05 -0.54
C ARG A 58 -3.72 -14.36 -1.80
N ASP A 59 -3.08 -13.29 -2.25
CA ASP A 59 -3.59 -12.44 -3.34
C ASP A 59 -2.63 -12.31 -4.54
N LEU A 60 -1.40 -12.85 -4.50
CA LEU A 60 -0.55 -12.84 -5.70
C LEU A 60 -1.12 -13.72 -6.81
N ASP A 61 -1.67 -14.88 -6.46
CA ASP A 61 -2.37 -15.74 -7.43
C ASP A 61 -3.67 -15.08 -7.92
N ALA A 62 -4.41 -14.38 -7.05
CA ALA A 62 -5.67 -13.70 -7.41
C ALA A 62 -5.50 -12.34 -8.14
N MET A 63 -4.29 -11.76 -8.18
CA MET A 63 -4.00 -10.49 -8.87
C MET A 63 -3.56 -10.69 -10.33
N PHE A 64 -3.23 -11.92 -10.74
CA PHE A 64 -2.78 -12.24 -12.10
C PHE A 64 -3.75 -13.13 -12.90
N ASP A 65 -4.95 -13.39 -12.38
CA ASP A 65 -6.07 -13.90 -13.19
C ASP A 65 -6.54 -12.77 -14.14
N LEU A 66 -5.73 -12.55 -15.18
CA LEU A 66 -6.13 -11.93 -16.43
C LEU A 66 -6.91 -12.97 -17.22
N ASP A 67 -8.22 -13.00 -17.01
CA ASP A 67 -9.18 -13.43 -18.05
C ASP A 67 -9.67 -12.20 -18.84
#